data_AF-A0AAA9TG46-F1
#
_entry.id   AF-A0AAA9TG46-F1
#
_cell.length_a   1.000
_cell.length_b   1.000
_cell.length_c   1.000
_cell.angle_alpha   90.00
_cell.angle_beta   90.00
_cell.angle_gamma   90.00
#
_symmetry.space_group_name_H-M   'P 1'
#
loop_
_entity.id
_entity.type
_entity.pdbx_description
1 polymer ?
#
loop_
_entity_poly.entity_id
_entity_poly.type
_entity_poly.pdbx_seq_one_letter_code
_entity_poly.pdbx_strand_id
1 'polypeptide(L)' 'MELLQVLKRGLQQVSGHGGLRGYLRVLFRANDVRVGTLVGEDKYGNKYYEDNKQFFGIVGFTV' A
#
# COMPACT_ATOMS: atom_id res chain seq x y z
N MET A 1 -9.08 -3.63 -23.10
CA MET A 1 -7.79 -4.30 -22.85
C MET A 1 -7.53 -4.29 -21.34
N GLU A 2 -7.81 -5.39 -20.65
CA GLU A 2 -7.62 -5.54 -19.19
C GLU A 2 -6.20 -5.22 -18.72
N LEU A 3 -5.20 -5.55 -19.56
CA LEU A 3 -3.78 -5.31 -19.27
C LEU A 3 -3.46 -3.83 -19.01
N LEU A 4 -4.12 -2.91 -19.74
CA LEU A 4 -3.89 -1.48 -19.59
C LEU A 4 -4.39 -0.97 -18.23
N GLN A 5 -5.46 -1.56 -17.70
CA GLN A 5 -5.98 -1.22 -16.38
C GLN A 5 -5.05 -1.74 -15.27
N VAL A 6 -4.50 -2.95 -15.42
CA VAL A 6 -3.52 -3.52 -14.50
C VAL A 6 -2.24 -2.68 -14.44
N LEU A 7 -1.72 -2.27 -15.61
CA LEU A 7 -0.57 -1.36 -15.69
C LEU A 7 -0.82 -0.02 -15.01
N LYS A 8 -1.99 0.59 -15.25
CA LYS A 8 -2.38 1.84 -14.58
C LYS A 8 -2.44 1.68 -13.06
N ARG A 9 -2.99 0.57 -12.55
CA ARG A 9 -3.03 0.27 -11.11
C ARG A 9 -1.62 0.10 -10.53
N GLY A 10 -0.71 -0.58 -11.23
CA GLY A 10 0.69 -0.71 -10.81
C GLY A 10 1.42 0.63 -10.73
N LEU A 11 1.22 1.50 -11.73
CA LEU A 11 1.79 2.86 -11.71
C LEU A 11 1.20 3.71 -10.57
N GLN A 12 -0.10 3.59 -10.31
CA GLN A 12 -0.75 4.25 -9.17
C GLN A 12 -0.20 3.76 -7.82
N GLN A 13 0.15 2.48 -7.68
CA GLN A 13 0.79 1.96 -6.47
C GLN A 13 2.16 2.58 -6.23
N VAL A 14 3.00 2.67 -7.27
CA VAL A 14 4.31 3.32 -7.17
C VAL A 14 4.17 4.80 -6.79
N SER A 15 3.20 5.50 -7.38
CA SER A 15 2.91 6.89 -7.03
C SER A 15 2.35 7.04 -5.60
N GLY A 16 1.52 6.10 -5.15
CA GLY A 16 0.87 6.12 -3.83
C GLY A 16 1.85 5.95 -2.67
N HIS A 17 2.97 5.27 -2.89
CA HIS A 17 4.04 5.11 -1.90
C HIS A 17 5.04 6.28 -1.85
N GLY A 18 4.76 7.40 -2.53
CA GLY A 18 5.70 8.53 -2.59
C GLY A 18 6.87 8.30 -3.55
N GLY A 19 6.64 7.54 -4.62
CA GLY A 19 7.60 7.25 -5.68
C GLY A 19 8.43 5.99 -5.41
N LEU A 20 9.45 5.77 -6.26
CA LEU A 20 10.21 4.52 -6.31
C LEU A 20 10.93 4.19 -4.99
N ARG A 21 11.44 5.19 -4.28
CA ARG A 21 12.13 4.99 -3.00
C ARG A 21 11.18 4.49 -1.90
N GLY A 22 9.99 5.07 -1.81
CA GLY A 22 8.98 4.63 -0.85
C GLY A 22 8.44 3.26 -1.22
N TYR A 23 8.18 3.03 -2.50
CA TYR A 23 7.78 1.71 -3.02
C TYR A 23 8.79 0.61 -2.67
N LEU A 24 10.08 0.83 -2.94
CA LEU A 24 11.13 -0.14 -2.58
C LEU A 24 11.24 -0.33 -1.07
N ARG A 25 11.09 0.74 -0.27
CA ARG A 25 11.10 0.64 1.20
C ARG A 25 9.98 -0.26 1.72
N VAL A 26 8.76 -0.12 1.21
CA VAL A 26 7.62 -0.96 1.61
C VAL A 26 7.80 -2.38 1.08
N LEU A 27 8.24 -2.54 -0.17
CA LEU A 27 8.51 -3.85 -0.75
C LEU A 27 9.51 -4.66 0.08
N PHE A 28 10.63 -4.07 0.52
CA PHE A 28 11.63 -4.79 1.32
C PHE A 28 11.23 -4.98 2.80
N ARG A 29 10.38 -4.11 3.37
CA ARG A 29 9.95 -4.23 4.78
C ARG A 29 8.74 -5.14 4.97
N ALA A 30 7.74 -5.01 4.10
CA ALA A 30 6.46 -5.69 4.21
C ALA A 30 6.30 -6.85 3.21
N ASN A 31 7.21 -7.00 2.22
CA ASN A 31 7.05 -7.91 1.07
C ASN A 31 5.73 -7.69 0.32
N ASP A 32 5.19 -6.48 0.41
CA ASP A 32 3.89 -6.10 -0.09
C ASP A 32 3.93 -4.67 -0.61
N VAL A 33 3.08 -4.37 -1.58
CA VAL A 33 3.02 -3.07 -2.27
C VAL A 33 1.61 -2.51 -2.31
N ARG A 34 0.69 -3.11 -1.55
CA ARG A 34 -0.66 -2.60 -1.33
C ARG A 34 -0.64 -1.15 -0.83
N VAL A 35 -1.61 -0.38 -1.32
CA VAL A 35 -1.83 1.01 -0.94
C VAL A 35 -3.17 1.06 -0.22
N GLY A 36 -3.16 1.54 1.02
CA GLY A 36 -4.35 1.72 1.84
C GLY A 36 -4.48 3.16 2.31
N THR A 37 -5.64 3.49 2.88
CA THR A 37 -5.88 4.79 3.53
C THR A 37 -5.19 4.77 4.90
N LEU A 38 -4.38 5.79 5.21
CA LEU A 38 -3.76 5.92 6.53
C LEU A 38 -4.84 6.22 7.57
N VAL A 39 -5.03 5.31 8.52
CA VAL A 39 -6.00 5.43 9.61
C VAL A 39 -5.39 6.11 10.83
N GLY A 40 -4.10 5.86 11.08
CA GLY A 40 -3.40 6.47 12.19
C GLY A 40 -1.95 6.05 12.30
N GLU A 41 -1.25 6.73 13.20
CA GLU A 41 0.13 6.44 13.59
C GLU A 41 0.15 6.27 15.11
N ASP A 42 0.83 5.22 15.61
CA ASP A 42 1.02 5.06 17.05
C ASP A 42 2.23 5.88 17.55
N LYS A 43 2.39 5.89 18.88
CA LYS A 43 3.52 6.57 19.55
C LYS A 43 4.91 5.99 19.19
N TYR A 44 4.97 4.84 18.53
CA TYR A 44 6.19 4.19 18.09
C TYR A 44 6.51 4.46 16.61
N GLY A 45 5.63 5.19 15.91
CA GLY A 45 5.79 5.50 14.48
C GLY A 45 5.28 4.38 13.56
N ASN A 46 4.57 3.38 14.08
CA ASN A 46 3.91 2.38 13.26
C ASN A 46 2.67 2.99 12.61
N LYS A 47 2.55 2.82 11.29
CA LYS A 47 1.46 3.39 10.51
C LYS A 47 0.44 2.32 10.18
N TYR A 48 -0.83 2.59 10.50
CA TYR A 48 -1.94 1.69 10.25
C TYR A 48 -2.69 2.13 9.01
N TYR A 49 -2.76 1.23 8.03
CA TYR A 49 -3.44 1.45 6.77
C TYR A 49 -4.63 0.51 6.64
N GLU A 50 -5.74 1.02 6.10
CA GLU A 50 -6.93 0.23 5.79
C GLU A 50 -7.26 0.26 4.29
N ASP A 51 -7.59 -0.91 3.73
CA ASP A 51 -8.17 -1.06 2.41
C ASP A 51 -9.47 -1.89 2.47
N ASN A 52 -10.60 -1.17 2.51
CA ASN A 52 -11.96 -1.74 2.56
C ASN A 52 -12.37 -2.49 1.28
N LYS A 53 -11.55 -2.46 0.23
CA LYS A 53 -11.78 -3.26 -0.99
C LYS A 53 -11.27 -4.68 -0.85
N GLN A 54 -10.48 -4.94 0.19
CA GLN A 54 -9.91 -6.25 0.47
C GLN A 54 -10.89 -7.11 1.29
N PHE A 55 -10.72 -8.43 1.19
CA PHE A 55 -11.50 -9.38 1.98
C PHE A 55 -11.35 -9.17 3.49
N PHE A 56 -12.43 -9.45 4.23
CA PHE A 56 -12.48 -9.37 5.68
C PHE A 56 -11.33 -10.17 6.31
N GLY A 57 -10.53 -9.53 7.17
CA GLY A 57 -9.33 -10.09 7.80
C GLY A 57 -7.98 -9.66 7.18
N ILE A 58 -7.98 -9.10 5.97
CA ILE A 58 -6.77 -8.54 5.32
C ILE A 58 -6.94 -7.04 5.04
N VAL A 59 -7.94 -6.43 5.68
CA VAL A 59 -8.33 -5.03 5.51
C VAL A 59 -7.29 -4.09 6.12
N GLY A 60 -6.74 -4.43 7.30
CA GLY A 60 -5.75 -3.63 8.00
C GLY A 60 -4.33 -4.18 7.82
N PHE A 61 -3.37 -3.29 7.55
CA PHE A 61 -1.95 -3.63 7.54
C PHE A 61 -1.09 -2.51 8.14
N THR A 62 0.09 -2.88 8.65
CA THR A 62 1.02 -1.97 9.33
C THR A 62 2.34 -1.88 8.57
N VAL A 63 2.91 -0.68 8.48
CA VAL A 63 4.21 -0.39 7.82
C VAL A 63 5.12 0.43 8.74
#